data_AF-A0A821W985-F1
#
_entry.id   AF-A0A821W985-F1
#
_cell.length_a   1.000
_cell.length_b   1.000
_cell.length_c   1.000
_cell.angle_alpha   90.00
_cell.angle_beta   90.00
_cell.angle_gamma   90.00
#
_symmetry.space_group_name_H-M   'P 1'
#
loop_
_entity.id
_entity.type
_entity.pdbx_description
1 polymer ?
#
loop_
_entity_poly.entity_id
_entity_poly.type
_entity_poly.pdbx_seq_one_letter_code
_entity_poly.pdbx_strand_id
1 'polypeptide(L)'
;MTPKTIISSNKEALIQRWQHQLIGRTHISFVEFMQLLQQRLLLETLFCLFDRDSSGLLSESEWIGSIYKVAEISNRTKDVRTLEPFIRAFNHISHGCDSLSIHEFCMLFDDTFFRREFALLFISETTLLGVMEFTDVLHSVSNLKSDTKWLSWLAYQFHMAVSKRRNTANHRYQIEDSMDLETFKSSFHFKVPELADCLFNYLDTDKSGQLTLEKFIRNLEFLTEANDNEKVEFLFKIFDRDGDGTIDFDEMKLLFRCFLEQSPSLDMEETLAELTATLFQATDVDQSGDISFDELSNALRRNEHLFKVLSL
;
A
#
# COMPACT_ATOMS: atom_id res chain seq x y z
N MET A 1 12.32 21.79 14.59
CA MET A 1 11.18 20.86 14.58
C MET A 1 11.17 20.16 13.24
N THR A 2 11.03 18.83 13.18
CA THR A 2 11.05 18.09 11.91
C THR A 2 9.67 18.19 11.23
N PRO A 3 9.57 18.01 9.89
CA PRO A 3 8.31 18.09 9.15
C PRO A 3 7.20 17.18 9.73
N LYS A 4 7.59 15.99 10.21
CA LYS A 4 6.69 15.03 10.87
C LYS A 4 6.00 15.59 12.12
N THR A 5 6.68 16.43 12.92
CA THR A 5 6.11 17.05 14.14
C THR A 5 5.08 18.14 13.83
N ILE A 6 5.21 18.80 12.68
CA ILE A 6 4.28 19.85 12.24
C ILE A 6 2.99 19.21 11.69
N ILE A 7 3.12 18.14 10.93
CA ILE A 7 1.99 17.38 10.37
C ILE A 7 1.15 16.74 11.49
N SER A 8 1.78 16.12 12.50
CA SER A 8 1.06 15.53 13.64
C SER A 8 0.29 16.58 14.45
N SER A 9 0.90 17.75 14.69
CA SER A 9 0.27 18.85 15.42
C SER A 9 -0.96 19.46 14.71
N ASN A 10 -0.98 19.41 13.37
CA ASN A 10 -2.11 19.91 12.59
C ASN A 10 -3.28 18.91 12.59
N LYS A 11 -3.00 17.61 12.55
CA LYS A 11 -4.01 16.54 12.62
C LYS A 11 -4.72 16.49 13.97
N GLU A 12 -3.99 16.65 15.07
CA GLU A 12 -4.57 16.73 16.42
C GLU A 12 -5.50 17.94 16.56
N ALA A 13 -5.11 19.10 16.00
CA ALA A 13 -5.95 20.30 16.02
C ALA A 13 -7.27 20.10 15.25
N LEU A 14 -7.25 19.34 14.14
CA LEU A 14 -8.47 18.99 13.39
C LEU A 14 -9.39 18.07 14.18
N ILE A 15 -8.85 17.04 14.83
CA ILE A 15 -9.61 16.15 15.72
C ILE A 15 -10.26 16.96 16.85
N GLN A 16 -9.50 17.82 17.52
CA GLN A 16 -10.01 18.68 18.59
C GLN A 16 -11.09 19.64 18.09
N ARG A 17 -10.92 20.23 16.90
CA ARG A 17 -11.90 21.13 16.29
C ARG A 17 -13.22 20.43 15.98
N TRP A 18 -13.17 19.18 15.51
CA TRP A 18 -14.36 18.37 15.31
C TRP A 18 -14.99 17.97 16.66
N GLN A 19 -14.19 17.51 17.63
CA GLN A 19 -14.67 17.19 18.98
C GLN A 19 -15.39 18.38 19.64
N HIS A 20 -14.92 19.60 19.40
CA HIS A 20 -15.54 20.80 19.94
C HIS A 20 -17.00 20.98 19.46
N GLN A 21 -17.38 20.44 18.30
CA GLN A 21 -18.78 20.48 17.82
C GLN A 21 -19.70 19.52 18.60
N LEU A 22 -19.11 18.53 19.27
CA LEU A 22 -19.82 17.53 20.05
C LEU A 22 -19.77 17.82 21.56
N ILE A 23 -19.32 19.01 21.97
CA ILE A 23 -19.28 19.41 23.38
C ILE A 23 -20.65 19.23 24.03
N GLY A 24 -20.68 18.48 25.12
CA GLY A 24 -21.90 18.12 25.85
C GLY A 24 -22.56 16.82 25.40
N ARG A 25 -22.10 16.19 24.32
CA ARG A 25 -22.54 14.84 23.91
C ARG A 25 -21.52 13.81 24.38
N THR A 26 -21.97 12.79 25.09
CA THR A 26 -21.14 11.64 25.48
C THR A 26 -21.25 10.48 24.50
N HIS A 27 -22.40 10.36 23.83
CA HIS A 27 -22.73 9.28 22.92
C HIS A 27 -23.50 9.81 21.70
N ILE A 28 -23.38 9.10 20.58
CA ILE A 28 -24.03 9.42 19.29
C ILE A 28 -24.73 8.15 18.77
N SER A 29 -25.96 8.29 18.28
CA SER A 29 -26.70 7.19 17.64
C SER A 29 -26.26 6.97 16.18
N PHE A 30 -26.60 5.80 15.61
CA PHE A 30 -26.26 5.48 14.22
C PHE A 30 -26.77 6.53 13.22
N VAL A 31 -28.01 6.98 13.40
CA VAL A 31 -28.64 7.98 12.53
C VAL A 31 -27.92 9.33 12.64
N GLU A 32 -27.55 9.75 13.85
CA GLU A 32 -26.80 10.98 14.06
C GLU A 32 -25.40 10.88 13.45
N PHE A 33 -24.72 9.73 13.59
CA PHE A 33 -23.41 9.53 12.99
C PHE A 33 -23.47 9.58 11.45
N MET A 34 -24.50 9.00 10.84
CA MET A 34 -24.76 9.12 9.39
C MET A 34 -24.95 10.58 8.93
N GLN A 35 -25.56 11.43 9.76
CA GLN A 35 -25.68 12.87 9.48
C GLN A 35 -24.34 13.59 9.63
N LEU A 36 -23.52 13.20 10.61
CA LEU A 36 -22.17 13.75 10.77
C LEU A 36 -21.28 13.43 9.56
N LEU A 37 -21.43 12.25 8.93
CA LEU A 37 -20.74 11.87 7.70
C LEU A 37 -21.13 12.69 6.47
N GLN A 38 -22.10 13.60 6.58
CA GLN A 38 -22.41 14.59 5.54
C GLN A 38 -21.77 15.95 5.84
N GLN A 39 -21.21 16.13 7.03
CA GLN A 39 -20.59 17.37 7.42
C GLN A 39 -19.20 17.48 6.81
N ARG A 40 -19.02 18.52 6.00
CA ARG A 40 -17.74 18.84 5.37
C ARG A 40 -16.58 18.88 6.36
N LEU A 41 -16.78 19.38 7.58
CA LEU A 41 -15.72 19.42 8.59
C LEU A 41 -15.21 18.02 8.99
N LEU A 42 -16.13 17.06 9.18
CA LEU A 42 -15.72 15.69 9.51
C LEU A 42 -15.03 15.04 8.31
N LEU A 43 -15.55 15.22 7.10
CA LEU A 43 -14.94 14.68 5.89
C LEU A 43 -13.55 15.25 5.62
N GLU A 44 -13.35 16.56 5.80
CA GLU A 44 -12.03 17.20 5.71
C GLU A 44 -11.08 16.67 6.80
N THR A 45 -11.60 16.46 8.02
CA THR A 45 -10.81 15.86 9.10
C THR A 45 -10.38 14.44 8.72
N LEU A 46 -11.31 13.59 8.29
CA LEU A 46 -11.02 12.22 7.86
C LEU A 46 -10.02 12.19 6.70
N PHE A 47 -10.22 13.04 5.68
CA PHE A 47 -9.29 13.16 4.56
C PHE A 47 -7.89 13.50 5.03
N CYS A 48 -7.71 14.55 5.83
CA CYS A 48 -6.39 14.92 6.36
C CYS A 48 -5.79 13.85 7.29
N LEU A 49 -6.61 13.03 7.95
CA LEU A 49 -6.12 11.91 8.74
C LEU A 49 -5.63 10.76 7.85
N PHE A 50 -6.31 10.52 6.73
CA PHE A 50 -5.97 9.48 5.77
C PHE A 50 -4.78 9.90 4.90
N ASP A 51 -4.80 11.11 4.33
CA ASP A 51 -3.73 11.78 3.58
C ASP A 51 -2.53 11.97 4.51
N ARG A 52 -1.55 11.09 4.35
CA ARG A 52 -0.49 10.93 5.33
C ARG A 52 0.69 11.81 5.01
N ASP A 53 1.07 11.88 3.75
CA ASP A 53 2.16 12.73 3.28
C ASP A 53 1.76 14.22 3.20
N SER A 54 0.48 14.53 3.41
CA SER A 54 -0.07 15.89 3.26
C SER A 54 0.13 16.41 1.83
N SER A 55 0.13 15.49 0.86
CA SER A 55 0.20 15.81 -0.56
C SER A 55 -1.05 16.54 -1.04
N GLY A 56 -2.16 16.46 -0.30
CA GLY A 56 -3.47 16.94 -0.72
C GLY A 56 -4.18 15.97 -1.67
N LEU A 57 -3.61 14.78 -1.87
CA LEU A 57 -4.16 13.68 -2.65
C LEU A 57 -4.16 12.43 -1.79
N LEU A 58 -5.27 11.70 -1.79
CA LEU A 58 -5.40 10.46 -1.06
C LEU A 58 -5.21 9.27 -2.01
N SER A 59 -4.06 8.61 -1.91
CA SER A 59 -3.78 7.40 -2.70
C SER A 59 -4.64 6.20 -2.26
N GLU A 60 -4.78 5.21 -3.14
CA GLU A 60 -5.52 3.96 -2.82
C GLU A 60 -4.94 3.26 -1.57
N SER A 61 -3.61 3.21 -1.47
CA SER A 61 -2.91 2.54 -0.36
C SER A 61 -3.14 3.24 0.98
N GLU A 62 -3.16 4.58 1.00
CA GLU A 62 -3.48 5.36 2.20
C GLU A 62 -4.94 5.23 2.60
N TRP A 63 -5.83 5.26 1.61
CA TRP A 63 -7.27 5.10 1.83
C TRP A 63 -7.58 3.73 2.42
N ILE A 64 -7.28 2.66 1.68
CA ILE A 64 -7.62 1.30 2.07
C ILE A 64 -6.82 0.84 3.28
N GLY A 65 -5.55 1.23 3.40
CA GLY A 65 -4.74 0.98 4.59
C GLY A 65 -5.35 1.60 5.84
N SER A 66 -5.87 2.84 5.73
CA SER A 66 -6.55 3.50 6.85
C SER A 66 -7.87 2.81 7.19
N ILE A 67 -8.67 2.43 6.19
CA ILE A 67 -9.95 1.74 6.39
C ILE A 67 -9.75 0.36 7.01
N TYR A 68 -8.79 -0.42 6.52
CA TYR A 68 -8.44 -1.72 7.08
C TYR A 68 -8.04 -1.58 8.55
N LYS A 69 -7.22 -0.58 8.88
CA LYS A 69 -6.79 -0.37 10.25
C LYS A 69 -7.92 0.09 11.17
N VAL A 70 -8.81 0.96 10.70
CA VAL A 70 -10.05 1.32 11.42
C VAL A 70 -10.85 0.08 11.74
N ALA A 71 -11.02 -0.79 10.76
CA ALA A 71 -11.82 -2.00 10.84
C ALA A 71 -11.22 -3.03 11.83
N GLU A 72 -9.89 -3.17 11.81
CA GLU A 72 -9.10 -3.97 12.74
C GLU A 72 -9.19 -3.44 14.18
N ILE A 73 -8.94 -2.15 14.41
CA ILE A 73 -8.98 -1.51 15.74
C ILE A 73 -10.38 -1.63 16.34
N SER A 74 -11.41 -1.44 15.52
CA SER A 74 -12.80 -1.52 15.98
C SER A 74 -13.25 -2.98 16.23
N ASN A 75 -12.42 -3.97 15.89
CA ASN A 75 -12.70 -5.41 15.99
C ASN A 75 -14.03 -5.81 15.30
N ARG A 76 -14.42 -5.05 14.27
CA ARG A 76 -15.71 -5.20 13.57
C ARG A 76 -15.61 -5.95 12.26
N THR A 77 -14.41 -6.20 11.75
CA THR A 77 -14.20 -6.96 10.51
C THR A 77 -13.43 -8.24 10.75
N LYS A 78 -14.15 -9.37 10.78
CA LYS A 78 -13.55 -10.72 10.73
C LYS A 78 -13.32 -11.22 9.31
N ASP A 79 -13.93 -10.57 8.32
CA ASP A 79 -13.86 -10.93 6.91
C ASP A 79 -13.34 -9.75 6.10
N VAL A 80 -12.23 -9.95 5.40
CA VAL A 80 -11.58 -8.95 4.55
C VAL A 80 -12.52 -8.45 3.43
N ARG A 81 -13.48 -9.28 2.98
CA ARG A 81 -14.45 -8.89 1.93
C ARG A 81 -15.38 -7.76 2.35
N THR A 82 -15.47 -7.46 3.65
CA THR A 82 -16.22 -6.30 4.16
C THR A 82 -15.68 -4.97 3.63
N LEU A 83 -14.43 -4.91 3.14
CA LEU A 83 -13.90 -3.66 2.58
C LEU A 83 -14.10 -3.49 1.07
N GLU A 84 -14.65 -4.49 0.37
CA GLU A 84 -14.90 -4.41 -1.08
C GLU A 84 -15.74 -3.18 -1.52
N PRO A 85 -16.76 -2.73 -0.76
CA PRO A 85 -17.50 -1.52 -1.12
C PRO A 85 -16.61 -0.28 -1.17
N PHE A 86 -15.60 -0.18 -0.30
CA PHE A 86 -14.72 1.00 -0.24
C PHE A 86 -13.76 1.08 -1.42
N ILE A 87 -13.30 -0.07 -1.92
CA ILE A 87 -12.46 -0.14 -3.12
C ILE A 87 -13.28 0.15 -4.36
N ARG A 88 -14.47 -0.45 -4.48
CA ARG A 88 -15.35 -0.18 -5.62
C ARG A 88 -15.72 1.29 -5.69
N ALA A 89 -16.01 1.92 -4.56
CA ALA A 89 -16.30 3.35 -4.49
C ALA A 89 -15.07 4.19 -4.88
N PHE A 90 -13.89 3.88 -4.34
CA PHE A 90 -12.63 4.57 -4.70
C PHE A 90 -12.38 4.52 -6.20
N ASN A 91 -12.37 3.31 -6.80
CA ASN A 91 -12.08 3.12 -8.23
C ASN A 91 -13.14 3.75 -9.14
N HIS A 92 -14.39 3.81 -8.69
CA HIS A 92 -15.46 4.45 -9.45
C HIS A 92 -15.27 5.97 -9.54
N ILE A 93 -14.90 6.61 -8.42
CA ILE A 93 -14.77 8.06 -8.35
C ILE A 93 -13.42 8.55 -8.86
N SER A 94 -12.35 7.77 -8.68
CA SER A 94 -11.02 8.19 -9.13
C SER A 94 -10.90 8.23 -10.66
N HIS A 95 -11.88 7.69 -11.40
CA HIS A 95 -11.91 7.66 -12.87
C HIS A 95 -10.63 7.10 -13.51
N GLY A 96 -9.97 6.17 -12.83
CA GLY A 96 -8.71 5.57 -13.26
C GLY A 96 -7.44 6.29 -12.78
N CYS A 97 -7.58 7.33 -11.95
CA CYS A 97 -6.47 7.90 -11.21
C CYS A 97 -6.17 7.05 -9.96
N ASP A 98 -4.91 6.95 -9.57
CA ASP A 98 -4.47 6.20 -8.38
C ASP A 98 -4.65 7.00 -7.06
N SER A 99 -5.32 8.15 -7.13
CA SER A 99 -5.49 9.08 -6.01
C SER A 99 -6.81 9.86 -6.10
N LEU A 100 -7.35 10.26 -4.95
CA LEU A 100 -8.53 11.12 -4.81
C LEU A 100 -8.15 12.49 -4.25
N SER A 101 -8.69 13.54 -4.84
CA SER A 101 -8.73 14.87 -4.21
C SER A 101 -9.73 14.91 -3.05
N ILE A 102 -9.64 15.93 -2.19
CA ILE A 102 -10.64 16.17 -1.13
C ILE A 102 -12.07 16.29 -1.68
N HIS A 103 -12.24 16.82 -2.90
CA HIS A 103 -13.55 16.95 -3.52
C HIS A 103 -14.13 15.58 -3.87
N GLU A 104 -13.33 14.75 -4.51
CA GLU A 104 -13.69 13.38 -4.88
C GLU A 104 -13.91 12.49 -3.65
N PHE A 105 -13.08 12.65 -2.62
CA PHE A 105 -13.29 11.99 -1.33
C PHE A 105 -14.65 12.35 -0.73
N CYS A 106 -15.04 13.63 -0.75
CA CYS A 106 -16.36 14.04 -0.27
C CYS A 106 -17.49 13.38 -1.07
N MET A 107 -17.34 13.23 -2.39
CA MET A 107 -18.34 12.58 -3.25
C MET A 107 -18.58 11.10 -2.87
N LEU A 108 -17.59 10.38 -2.32
CA LEU A 108 -17.80 9.02 -1.80
C LEU A 108 -18.92 9.00 -0.76
N PHE A 109 -18.97 10.03 0.08
CA PHE A 109 -19.95 10.15 1.15
C PHE A 109 -21.26 10.79 0.70
N ASP A 110 -21.48 11.07 -0.60
CA ASP A 110 -22.81 11.44 -1.11
C ASP A 110 -23.71 10.21 -1.27
N ASP A 111 -23.12 9.05 -1.53
CA ASP A 111 -23.83 7.79 -1.64
C ASP A 111 -24.29 7.26 -0.27
N THR A 112 -25.58 6.93 -0.17
CA THR A 112 -26.19 6.51 1.11
C THR A 112 -25.71 5.12 1.52
N PHE A 113 -25.48 4.24 0.55
CA PHE A 113 -25.01 2.89 0.82
C PHE A 113 -23.57 2.95 1.35
N PHE A 114 -22.68 3.68 0.70
CA PHE A 114 -21.30 3.88 1.15
C PHE A 114 -21.22 4.50 2.54
N ARG A 115 -21.98 5.58 2.81
CA ARG A 115 -22.03 6.17 4.17
C ARG A 115 -22.44 5.13 5.21
N ARG A 116 -23.43 4.29 4.90
CA ARG A 116 -23.90 3.24 5.80
C ARG A 116 -22.80 2.22 6.08
N GLU A 117 -22.14 1.72 5.03
CA GLU A 117 -21.04 0.76 5.19
C GLU A 117 -19.88 1.37 5.98
N PHE A 118 -19.52 2.63 5.73
CA PHE A 118 -18.51 3.35 6.51
C PHE A 118 -18.93 3.48 7.98
N ALA A 119 -20.19 3.84 8.26
CA ALA A 119 -20.70 3.98 9.62
C ALA A 119 -20.61 2.67 10.41
N LEU A 120 -20.89 1.54 9.76
CA LEU A 120 -20.84 0.21 10.37
C LEU A 120 -19.44 -0.22 10.82
N LEU A 121 -18.37 0.41 10.31
CA LEU A 121 -17.00 0.19 10.81
C LEU A 121 -16.85 0.66 12.25
N PHE A 122 -17.61 1.67 12.67
CA PHE A 122 -17.49 2.29 13.99
C PHE A 122 -18.66 1.91 14.92
N ILE A 123 -19.89 1.86 14.41
CA ILE A 123 -21.11 1.76 15.23
C ILE A 123 -22.14 0.81 14.61
N SER A 124 -22.78 -0.03 15.45
CA SER A 124 -23.93 -0.83 15.03
C SER A 124 -25.21 0.01 15.04
N GLU A 125 -26.18 -0.33 14.18
CA GLU A 125 -27.48 0.35 14.07
C GLU A 125 -28.26 0.41 15.40
N THR A 126 -27.97 -0.52 16.33
CA THR A 126 -28.66 -0.65 17.62
C THR A 126 -27.87 -0.11 18.81
N THR A 127 -26.62 0.30 18.61
CA THR A 127 -25.72 0.76 19.67
C THR A 127 -25.53 2.26 19.65
N LEU A 128 -25.02 2.81 20.75
CA LEU A 128 -24.54 4.19 20.79
C LEU A 128 -23.01 4.19 20.73
N LEU A 129 -22.44 5.05 19.89
CA LEU A 129 -21.00 5.26 19.78
C LEU A 129 -20.55 6.27 20.82
N GLY A 130 -19.58 5.90 21.66
CA GLY A 130 -18.94 6.85 22.56
C GLY A 130 -18.13 7.87 21.75
N VAL A 131 -18.26 9.16 22.06
CA VAL A 131 -17.47 10.20 21.38
C VAL A 131 -15.98 9.99 21.60
N MET A 132 -15.60 9.52 22.81
CA MET A 132 -14.22 9.17 23.12
C MET A 132 -13.74 7.94 22.35
N GLU A 133 -14.57 6.89 22.25
CA GLU A 133 -14.23 5.67 21.49
C GLU A 133 -13.91 6.01 20.02
N PHE A 134 -14.74 6.82 19.37
CA PHE A 134 -14.48 7.26 18.01
C PHE A 134 -13.21 8.11 17.90
N THR A 135 -12.99 9.02 18.85
CA THR A 135 -11.79 9.86 18.85
C THR A 135 -10.52 9.02 19.04
N ASP A 136 -10.56 8.01 19.90
CA ASP A 136 -9.43 7.11 20.13
C ASP A 136 -9.07 6.35 18.85
N VAL A 137 -10.07 5.95 18.05
CA VAL A 137 -9.84 5.37 16.72
C VAL A 137 -9.20 6.40 15.78
N LEU A 138 -9.69 7.64 15.74
CA LEU A 138 -9.10 8.69 14.91
C LEU A 138 -7.65 8.99 15.29
N HIS A 139 -7.34 9.09 16.58
CA HIS A 139 -5.97 9.27 17.06
C HIS A 139 -5.08 8.08 16.69
N SER A 140 -5.59 6.87 16.84
CA SER A 140 -4.86 5.65 16.47
C SER A 140 -4.51 5.63 14.98
N VAL A 141 -5.45 6.02 14.11
CA VAL A 141 -5.22 6.13 12.65
C VAL A 141 -4.27 7.29 12.32
N SER A 142 -4.35 8.40 13.04
CA SER A 142 -3.48 9.56 12.85
C SER A 142 -2.01 9.27 13.16
N ASN A 143 -1.78 8.43 14.17
CA ASN A 143 -0.45 8.10 14.70
C ASN A 143 0.18 6.89 14.01
N LEU A 144 -0.47 6.34 12.97
CA LEU A 144 0.10 5.25 12.19
C LEU A 144 1.41 5.70 11.53
N LYS A 145 2.48 4.92 11.76
CA LYS A 145 3.72 5.02 10.97
C LYS A 145 3.37 4.83 9.48
N SER A 146 4.16 5.39 8.56
CA SER A 146 4.07 5.20 7.08
C SER A 146 3.75 3.80 6.69
N ASP A 147 4.48 3.00 7.41
CA ASP A 147 4.83 1.66 7.11
C ASP A 147 3.64 0.77 7.43
N THR A 148 2.86 1.14 8.44
CA THR A 148 1.70 0.38 8.86
C THR A 148 0.51 0.49 7.91
N LYS A 149 0.33 1.62 7.20
CA LYS A 149 -0.82 1.79 6.28
C LYS A 149 -0.63 1.02 4.97
N TRP A 150 0.55 1.11 4.36
CA TRP A 150 0.81 0.34 3.14
C TRP A 150 0.89 -1.17 3.41
N LEU A 151 1.45 -1.60 4.55
CA LEU A 151 1.41 -3.01 4.97
C LEU A 151 -0.02 -3.48 5.22
N SER A 152 -0.89 -2.63 5.77
CA SER A 152 -2.31 -2.93 5.94
C SER A 152 -3.03 -3.07 4.59
N TRP A 153 -2.74 -2.19 3.63
CA TRP A 153 -3.26 -2.32 2.26
C TRP A 153 -2.74 -3.60 1.58
N LEU A 154 -1.46 -3.90 1.71
CA LEU A 154 -0.88 -5.13 1.17
C LEU A 154 -1.47 -6.38 1.80
N ALA A 155 -1.63 -6.41 3.11
CA ALA A 155 -2.25 -7.52 3.83
C ALA A 155 -3.70 -7.71 3.35
N TYR A 156 -4.41 -6.60 3.14
CA TYR A 156 -5.73 -6.63 2.54
C TYR A 156 -5.71 -7.24 1.12
N GLN A 157 -4.83 -6.78 0.24
CA GLN A 157 -4.70 -7.32 -1.12
C GLN A 157 -4.37 -8.81 -1.10
N PHE A 158 -3.49 -9.22 -0.19
CA PHE A 158 -3.13 -10.62 0.03
C PHE A 158 -4.35 -11.46 0.43
N HIS A 159 -5.12 -11.00 1.42
CA HIS A 159 -6.33 -11.70 1.85
C HIS A 159 -7.41 -11.73 0.76
N MET A 160 -7.56 -10.65 -0.02
CA MET A 160 -8.51 -10.58 -1.11
C MET A 160 -8.18 -11.56 -2.22
N ALA A 161 -6.91 -11.63 -2.61
CA ALA A 161 -6.38 -12.58 -3.56
C ALA A 161 -6.70 -14.03 -3.19
N VAL A 162 -6.41 -14.40 -1.94
CA VAL A 162 -6.76 -15.71 -1.37
C VAL A 162 -8.28 -15.92 -1.37
N SER A 163 -9.07 -14.89 -1.04
CA SER A 163 -10.52 -15.01 -0.91
C SER A 163 -11.25 -15.22 -2.25
N LYS A 164 -10.73 -14.70 -3.38
CA LYS A 164 -11.35 -14.85 -4.71
C LYS A 164 -11.43 -16.31 -5.17
N ARG A 165 -10.52 -17.19 -4.71
CA ARG A 165 -10.57 -18.65 -4.97
C ARG A 165 -11.73 -19.39 -4.28
N ARG A 166 -12.33 -18.82 -3.23
CA ARG A 166 -13.37 -19.51 -2.44
C ARG A 166 -14.68 -19.73 -3.20
N ASN A 167 -14.93 -19.05 -4.32
CA ASN A 167 -16.23 -19.11 -5.00
C ASN A 167 -16.46 -20.35 -5.91
N THR A 168 -15.51 -21.30 -6.01
CA THR A 168 -15.63 -22.46 -6.92
C THR A 168 -15.70 -23.84 -6.27
N ALA A 169 -15.61 -24.01 -4.95
CA ALA A 169 -15.74 -25.35 -4.36
C ALA A 169 -16.37 -25.38 -2.96
N ASN A 170 -17.39 -26.23 -2.84
CA ASN A 170 -18.06 -26.63 -1.61
C ASN A 170 -17.09 -27.04 -0.48
N HIS A 171 -17.37 -26.56 0.74
CA HIS A 171 -17.09 -27.22 2.02
C HIS A 171 -15.66 -27.69 2.35
N ARG A 172 -14.90 -26.87 3.09
CA ARG A 172 -14.55 -27.07 4.52
C ARG A 172 -13.35 -26.20 4.89
N TYR A 173 -13.35 -25.78 6.16
CA TYR A 173 -12.28 -25.14 6.90
C TYR A 173 -10.86 -25.52 6.45
N GLN A 174 -10.25 -24.66 5.64
CA GLN A 174 -8.88 -24.20 5.81
C GLN A 174 -8.84 -22.80 5.21
N ILE A 175 -8.40 -21.83 6.01
CA ILE A 175 -7.93 -20.58 5.47
C ILE A 175 -6.62 -21.01 4.80
N GLU A 176 -6.58 -21.11 3.48
CA GLU A 176 -5.27 -21.13 2.81
C GLU A 176 -4.69 -19.75 3.09
N ASP A 177 -3.98 -19.58 4.21
CA ASP A 177 -3.23 -18.37 4.54
C ASP A 177 -2.01 -18.20 3.63
N SER A 178 -2.06 -18.81 2.44
CA SER A 178 -1.00 -18.87 1.46
C SER A 178 -1.49 -18.57 0.05
N MET A 179 -0.61 -18.00 -0.75
CA MET A 179 -0.84 -17.58 -2.12
C MET A 179 0.23 -18.20 -3.04
N ASP A 180 -0.19 -18.73 -4.19
CA ASP A 180 0.73 -19.19 -5.23
C ASP A 180 1.10 -18.08 -6.22
N LEU A 181 2.12 -18.33 -7.05
CA LEU A 181 2.70 -17.38 -7.98
C LEU A 181 1.67 -16.78 -8.96
N GLU A 182 0.77 -17.60 -9.49
CA GLU A 182 -0.26 -17.14 -10.43
C GLU A 182 -1.28 -16.21 -9.74
N THR A 183 -1.65 -16.55 -8.50
CA THR A 183 -2.53 -15.70 -7.68
C THR A 183 -1.81 -14.39 -7.30
N PHE A 184 -0.51 -14.46 -7.01
CA PHE A 184 0.32 -13.29 -6.71
C PHE A 184 0.40 -12.31 -7.89
N LYS A 185 0.72 -12.82 -9.09
CA LYS A 185 0.75 -12.03 -10.33
C LYS A 185 -0.57 -11.33 -10.61
N SER A 186 -1.67 -12.07 -10.54
CA SER A 186 -3.01 -11.56 -10.88
C SER A 186 -3.59 -10.60 -9.85
N SER A 187 -3.09 -10.61 -8.61
CA SER A 187 -3.68 -9.82 -7.52
C SER A 187 -3.01 -8.47 -7.34
N PHE A 188 -1.68 -8.41 -7.40
CA PHE A 188 -0.93 -7.18 -7.17
C PHE A 188 -0.74 -6.32 -8.42
N HIS A 189 -1.28 -6.76 -9.58
CA HIS A 189 -1.25 -6.02 -10.85
C HIS A 189 0.11 -5.38 -11.12
N PHE A 190 1.18 -6.17 -10.98
CA PHE A 190 2.53 -5.71 -11.28
C PHE A 190 2.57 -5.22 -12.72
N LYS A 191 3.07 -4.00 -12.94
CA LYS A 191 3.29 -3.46 -14.29
C LYS A 191 4.19 -4.41 -15.10
N VAL A 192 5.19 -4.97 -14.40
CA VAL A 192 6.16 -5.93 -14.93
C VAL A 192 5.86 -7.31 -14.34
N PRO A 193 5.28 -8.25 -15.10
CA PRO A 193 4.97 -9.60 -14.61
C PRO A 193 6.20 -10.34 -14.06
N GLU A 194 7.38 -10.09 -14.64
CA GLU A 194 8.64 -10.73 -14.27
C GLU A 194 9.15 -10.27 -12.88
N LEU A 195 8.81 -9.04 -12.46
CA LEU A 195 9.10 -8.57 -11.10
C LEU A 195 8.34 -9.39 -10.05
N ALA A 196 7.12 -9.82 -10.40
CA ALA A 196 6.34 -10.69 -9.54
C ALA A 196 7.00 -12.05 -9.35
N ASP A 197 7.63 -12.60 -10.41
CA ASP A 197 8.41 -13.85 -10.33
C ASP A 197 9.61 -13.71 -9.41
N CYS A 198 10.41 -12.65 -9.60
CA CYS A 198 11.59 -12.38 -8.77
C CYS A 198 11.21 -12.19 -7.31
N LEU A 199 10.23 -11.34 -7.02
CA LEU A 199 9.75 -11.08 -5.67
C LEU A 199 9.16 -12.34 -5.03
N PHE A 200 8.39 -13.14 -5.78
CA PHE A 200 7.84 -14.38 -5.25
C PHE A 200 8.93 -15.38 -4.88
N ASN A 201 9.93 -15.57 -5.75
CA ASN A 201 11.06 -16.47 -5.50
C ASN A 201 11.89 -16.04 -4.28
N TYR A 202 12.12 -14.73 -4.13
CA TYR A 202 12.81 -14.18 -2.97
C TYR A 202 12.04 -14.46 -1.66
N LEU A 203 10.71 -14.34 -1.70
CA LEU A 203 9.84 -14.55 -0.55
C LEU A 203 9.60 -16.04 -0.23
N ASP A 204 9.62 -16.92 -1.24
CA ASP A 204 9.41 -18.38 -1.13
C ASP A 204 10.72 -19.10 -0.80
N THR A 205 11.32 -18.73 0.34
CA THR A 205 12.64 -19.23 0.77
C THR A 205 12.73 -20.76 0.89
N ASP A 206 11.61 -21.42 1.18
CA ASP A 206 11.49 -22.88 1.29
C ASP A 206 11.09 -23.56 -0.03
N LYS A 207 10.97 -22.80 -1.13
CA LYS A 207 10.58 -23.29 -2.47
C LYS A 207 9.29 -24.12 -2.42
N SER A 208 8.37 -23.71 -1.56
CA SER A 208 7.11 -24.40 -1.34
C SER A 208 6.10 -24.15 -2.47
N GLY A 209 6.36 -23.15 -3.30
CA GLY A 209 5.41 -22.61 -4.27
C GLY A 209 4.26 -21.84 -3.63
N GLN A 210 4.37 -21.53 -2.33
CA GLN A 210 3.30 -20.96 -1.50
C GLN A 210 3.84 -19.88 -0.56
N LEU A 211 3.38 -18.65 -0.73
CA LEU A 211 3.72 -17.54 0.16
C LEU A 211 2.66 -17.39 1.24
N THR A 212 3.03 -17.43 2.51
CA THR A 212 2.11 -17.10 3.60
C THR A 212 2.07 -15.61 3.87
N LEU A 213 0.98 -15.10 4.45
CA LEU A 213 0.88 -13.68 4.84
C LEU A 213 2.04 -13.27 5.76
N GLU A 214 2.41 -14.14 6.70
CA GLU A 214 3.53 -13.89 7.62
C GLU A 214 4.84 -13.71 6.86
N LYS A 215 5.18 -14.61 5.91
CA LYS A 215 6.38 -14.46 5.07
C LYS A 215 6.33 -13.17 4.24
N PHE A 216 5.16 -12.86 3.69
CA PHE A 216 4.95 -11.69 2.85
C PHE A 216 5.16 -10.39 3.63
N ILE A 217 4.44 -10.21 4.74
CA ILE A 217 4.53 -9.02 5.58
C ILE A 217 5.92 -8.89 6.20
N ARG A 218 6.47 -9.97 6.78
CA ARG A 218 7.76 -9.89 7.50
C ARG A 218 8.93 -9.46 6.61
N ASN A 219 8.98 -9.94 5.37
CA ASN A 219 10.04 -9.56 4.43
C ASN A 219 9.86 -8.12 3.91
N LEU A 220 8.63 -7.63 3.87
CA LEU A 220 8.28 -6.30 3.40
C LEU A 220 8.33 -5.24 4.51
N GLU A 221 8.08 -5.62 5.76
CA GLU A 221 8.24 -4.79 6.97
C GLU A 221 9.65 -4.21 7.07
N PHE A 222 10.67 -4.97 6.66
CA PHE A 222 12.04 -4.50 6.61
C PHE A 222 12.22 -3.24 5.73
N LEU A 223 11.55 -3.18 4.57
CA LEU A 223 11.68 -2.06 3.62
C LEU A 223 11.23 -0.73 4.18
N THR A 224 10.45 -0.79 5.24
CA THR A 224 9.78 0.35 5.80
C THR A 224 10.66 1.14 6.77
N GLU A 225 11.55 0.43 7.46
CA GLU A 225 12.58 1.01 8.32
C GLU A 225 13.95 1.06 7.60
N ALA A 226 14.03 0.43 6.42
CA ALA A 226 15.22 0.39 5.59
C ALA A 226 15.63 1.78 5.10
N ASN A 227 16.89 2.12 5.31
CA ASN A 227 17.52 3.25 4.67
C ASN A 227 17.76 2.97 3.17
N ASP A 228 18.10 4.03 2.46
CA ASP A 228 18.42 4.03 1.03
C ASP A 228 19.33 2.88 0.57
N ASN A 229 20.37 2.53 1.35
CA ASN A 229 21.28 1.44 1.00
C ASN A 229 20.66 0.06 1.27
N GLU A 230 19.87 -0.06 2.33
CA GLU A 230 19.15 -1.31 2.68
C GLU A 230 18.06 -1.62 1.65
N LYS A 231 17.40 -0.58 1.09
CA LYS A 231 16.47 -0.75 -0.04
C LYS A 231 17.19 -1.21 -1.31
N VAL A 232 18.37 -0.67 -1.60
CA VAL A 232 19.20 -1.11 -2.74
C VAL A 232 19.69 -2.55 -2.53
N GLU A 233 20.10 -2.92 -1.33
CA GLU A 233 20.49 -4.30 -1.00
C GLU A 233 19.33 -5.28 -1.16
N PHE A 234 18.12 -4.89 -0.75
CA PHE A 234 16.93 -5.69 -0.98
C PHE A 234 16.63 -5.88 -2.46
N LEU A 235 16.69 -4.81 -3.26
CA LEU A 235 16.47 -4.89 -4.70
C LEU A 235 17.53 -5.76 -5.37
N PHE A 236 18.80 -5.61 -4.99
CA PHE A 236 19.88 -6.47 -5.46
C PHE A 236 19.53 -7.95 -5.27
N LYS A 237 19.10 -8.34 -4.05
CA LYS A 237 18.70 -9.72 -3.74
C LYS A 237 17.43 -10.20 -4.43
N ILE A 238 16.56 -9.30 -4.92
CA ILE A 238 15.39 -9.68 -5.71
C ILE A 238 15.82 -10.03 -7.15
N PHE A 239 16.76 -9.26 -7.71
CA PHE A 239 17.18 -9.42 -9.10
C PHE A 239 18.25 -10.50 -9.28
N ASP A 240 19.13 -10.69 -8.30
CA ASP A 240 20.05 -11.83 -8.17
C ASP A 240 19.23 -13.11 -7.92
N ARG A 241 18.80 -13.75 -9.02
CA ARG A 241 17.83 -14.83 -9.02
C ARG A 241 18.48 -16.17 -8.69
N ASP A 242 19.73 -16.35 -9.09
CA ASP A 242 20.48 -17.56 -8.83
C ASP A 242 21.23 -17.52 -7.49
N GLY A 243 21.33 -16.34 -6.87
CA GLY A 243 21.91 -16.12 -5.55
C GLY A 243 23.42 -16.19 -5.55
N ASP A 244 24.06 -15.94 -6.69
CA ASP A 244 25.52 -15.99 -6.83
C ASP A 244 26.23 -14.74 -6.26
N GLY A 245 25.46 -13.72 -5.89
CA GLY A 245 25.95 -12.48 -5.31
C GLY A 245 26.39 -11.45 -6.35
N THR A 246 26.06 -11.66 -7.61
CA THR A 246 26.27 -10.75 -8.74
C THR A 246 24.97 -10.60 -9.55
N ILE A 247 24.93 -9.64 -10.47
CA ILE A 247 23.81 -9.45 -11.40
C ILE A 247 24.33 -9.67 -12.81
N ASP A 248 23.82 -10.72 -13.46
CA ASP A 248 24.18 -11.01 -14.84
C ASP A 248 23.47 -10.07 -15.85
N PHE A 249 23.78 -10.22 -17.13
CA PHE A 249 23.18 -9.40 -18.19
C PHE A 249 21.66 -9.55 -18.28
N ASP A 250 21.13 -10.76 -18.10
CA ASP A 250 19.70 -11.04 -18.21
C ASP A 250 18.94 -10.50 -16.99
N GLU A 251 19.52 -10.59 -15.80
CA GLU A 251 19.02 -10.00 -14.56
C GLU A 251 19.04 -8.47 -14.60
N MET A 252 20.11 -7.87 -15.15
CA MET A 252 20.16 -6.42 -15.35
C MET A 252 19.12 -5.93 -16.37
N LYS A 253 18.88 -6.72 -17.43
CA LYS A 253 17.83 -6.42 -18.42
C LYS A 253 16.44 -6.39 -17.78
N LEU A 254 16.16 -7.32 -16.87
CA LEU A 254 14.90 -7.34 -16.11
C LEU A 254 14.78 -6.12 -15.19
N LEU A 255 15.84 -5.74 -14.49
CA LEU A 255 15.90 -4.53 -13.66
C LEU A 255 15.56 -3.28 -14.48
N PHE A 256 16.13 -3.13 -15.67
CA PHE A 256 15.85 -1.97 -16.52
C PHE A 256 14.48 -1.98 -17.17
N ARG A 257 13.96 -3.16 -17.54
CA ARG A 257 12.57 -3.26 -18.00
C ARG A 257 11.60 -2.78 -16.92
N CYS A 258 11.86 -3.13 -15.66
CA CYS A 258 11.09 -2.61 -14.53
C CYS A 258 11.15 -1.08 -14.38
N PHE A 259 12.29 -0.49 -14.73
CA PHE A 259 12.48 0.95 -14.69
C PHE A 259 11.78 1.69 -15.85
N LEU A 260 11.92 1.20 -17.08
CA LEU A 260 11.39 1.89 -18.27
C LEU A 260 9.86 1.92 -18.28
N GLU A 261 9.17 0.93 -17.74
CA GLU A 261 7.70 0.94 -17.65
C GLU A 261 7.14 1.99 -16.66
N GLN A 262 7.99 2.59 -15.81
CA GLN A 262 7.61 3.77 -15.03
C GLN A 262 7.67 5.09 -15.83
N SER A 263 8.29 5.07 -17.01
CA SER A 263 8.41 6.21 -17.94
C SER A 263 7.81 5.84 -19.30
N PRO A 264 6.56 6.22 -19.62
CA PRO A 264 5.75 5.61 -20.67
C PRO A 264 6.14 5.98 -22.13
N SER A 265 7.43 6.13 -22.45
CA SER A 265 7.87 6.69 -23.73
C SER A 265 8.75 5.81 -24.60
N LEU A 266 9.08 4.57 -24.22
CA LEU A 266 10.00 3.72 -24.99
C LEU A 266 9.41 2.33 -25.22
N ASP A 267 8.77 2.16 -26.37
CA ASP A 267 8.26 0.89 -26.86
C ASP A 267 9.18 0.38 -27.97
N MET A 268 10.36 -0.14 -27.60
CA MET A 268 11.26 -0.89 -28.48
C MET A 268 12.15 -1.81 -27.65
N GLU A 269 11.84 -3.11 -27.67
CA GLU A 269 12.61 -4.17 -26.98
C GLU A 269 14.06 -4.26 -27.48
N GLU A 270 14.31 -3.85 -28.72
CA GLU A 270 15.65 -3.69 -29.31
C GLU A 270 16.43 -2.54 -28.66
N THR A 271 15.76 -1.41 -28.38
CA THR A 271 16.35 -0.27 -27.66
C THR A 271 16.64 -0.61 -26.20
N LEU A 272 15.80 -1.43 -25.55
CA LEU A 272 16.06 -1.90 -24.18
C LEU A 272 17.35 -2.72 -24.11
N ALA A 273 17.60 -3.60 -25.08
CA ALA A 273 18.83 -4.40 -25.12
C ALA A 273 20.07 -3.53 -25.33
N GLU A 274 20.01 -2.55 -26.24
CA GLU A 274 21.10 -1.60 -26.49
C GLU A 274 21.37 -0.69 -25.29
N LEU A 275 20.32 -0.19 -24.64
CA LEU A 275 20.41 0.60 -23.41
C LEU A 275 20.97 -0.22 -22.25
N THR A 276 20.49 -1.44 -22.08
CA THR A 276 21.00 -2.39 -21.07
C THR A 276 22.48 -2.64 -21.31
N ALA A 277 22.90 -2.93 -22.55
CA ALA A 277 24.31 -3.14 -22.87
C ALA A 277 25.19 -1.91 -22.60
N THR A 278 24.70 -0.71 -22.94
CA THR A 278 25.41 0.54 -22.69
C THR A 278 25.57 0.80 -21.19
N LEU A 279 24.52 0.54 -20.41
CA LEU A 279 24.53 0.74 -18.96
C LEU A 279 25.29 -0.35 -18.22
N PHE A 280 25.22 -1.60 -18.71
CA PHE A 280 26.01 -2.72 -18.21
C PHE A 280 27.50 -2.38 -18.34
N GLN A 281 27.95 -1.97 -19.52
CA GLN A 281 29.34 -1.52 -19.73
C GLN A 281 29.74 -0.29 -18.90
N ALA A 282 28.78 0.59 -18.58
CA ALA A 282 29.04 1.75 -17.75
C ALA A 282 29.07 1.43 -16.24
N THR A 283 28.50 0.30 -15.84
CA THR A 283 28.31 -0.13 -14.45
C THR A 283 29.34 -1.19 -14.04
N ASP A 284 29.62 -2.15 -14.92
CA ASP A 284 30.69 -3.15 -14.83
C ASP A 284 32.05 -2.45 -15.02
N VAL A 285 32.60 -1.93 -13.92
CA VAL A 285 33.83 -1.12 -13.93
C VAL A 285 35.05 -2.03 -14.00
N ASP A 286 34.97 -3.20 -13.38
CA ASP A 286 36.06 -4.16 -13.33
C ASP A 286 36.10 -5.11 -14.55
N GLN A 287 35.09 -5.04 -15.42
CA GLN A 287 34.93 -5.87 -16.61
C GLN A 287 34.89 -7.36 -16.29
N SER A 288 34.34 -7.69 -15.12
CA SER A 288 34.14 -9.07 -14.70
C SER A 288 33.09 -9.79 -15.55
N GLY A 289 32.20 -9.04 -16.21
CA GLY A 289 31.09 -9.57 -16.99
C GLY A 289 29.81 -9.75 -16.18
N ASP A 290 29.85 -9.47 -14.87
CA ASP A 290 28.74 -9.51 -13.92
C ASP A 290 28.76 -8.22 -13.07
N ILE A 291 27.64 -7.81 -12.49
CA ILE A 291 27.57 -6.57 -11.71
C ILE A 291 27.52 -6.87 -10.22
N SER A 292 28.55 -6.45 -9.50
CA SER A 292 28.59 -6.56 -8.04
C SER A 292 27.65 -5.56 -7.36
N PHE A 293 27.31 -5.83 -6.10
CA PHE A 293 26.52 -4.90 -5.27
C PHE A 293 27.12 -3.50 -5.21
N ASP A 294 28.45 -3.39 -5.08
CA ASP A 294 29.14 -2.11 -5.00
C ASP A 294 29.03 -1.33 -6.31
N GLU A 295 29.10 -2.01 -7.45
CA GLU A 295 28.95 -1.40 -8.78
C GLU A 295 27.53 -0.91 -9.01
N LEU A 296 26.52 -1.73 -8.70
CA LEU A 296 25.12 -1.33 -8.77
C LEU A 296 24.84 -0.14 -7.83
N SER A 297 25.29 -0.21 -6.59
CA SER A 297 25.09 0.86 -5.59
C SER A 297 25.72 2.18 -6.05
N ASN A 298 26.92 2.13 -6.63
CA ASN A 298 27.58 3.30 -7.20
C ASN A 298 26.84 3.84 -8.43
N ALA A 299 26.34 2.99 -9.31
CA ALA A 299 25.57 3.40 -10.49
C ALA A 299 24.22 4.05 -10.11
N LEU A 300 23.53 3.50 -9.10
CA LEU A 300 22.27 4.06 -8.60
C LEU A 300 22.48 5.40 -7.88
N ARG A 301 23.54 5.54 -7.08
CA ARG A 301 23.88 6.83 -6.43
C ARG A 301 24.26 7.93 -7.43
N ARG A 302 24.87 7.58 -8.56
CA ARG A 302 25.20 8.54 -9.63
C ARG A 302 23.97 9.02 -10.38
N ASN A 303 22.89 8.23 -10.38
CA ASN A 303 21.65 8.54 -11.08
C ASN A 303 20.53 8.77 -10.08
N GLU A 304 20.40 10.01 -9.60
CA GLU A 304 19.40 10.42 -8.58
C GLU A 304 17.95 10.06 -8.99
N HIS A 305 17.67 10.00 -10.29
CA HIS A 305 16.38 9.55 -10.83
C HIS A 305 16.17 8.03 -10.70
N LEU A 306 17.20 7.21 -10.93
CA LEU A 306 17.13 5.75 -10.70
C LEU A 306 16.93 5.47 -9.22
N PHE A 307 17.64 6.21 -8.37
CA PHE A 307 17.54 6.08 -6.93
C PHE A 307 16.13 6.38 -6.40
N LYS A 308 15.51 7.49 -6.81
CA LYS A 308 14.14 7.86 -6.39
C LYS A 308 13.06 6.90 -6.85
N VAL A 309 13.24 6.28 -8.01
CA VAL A 309 12.30 5.29 -8.56
C VAL A 309 12.37 3.95 -7.82
N LEU A 310 13.55 3.59 -7.35
CA LEU A 310 13.80 2.37 -6.60
C LEU A 310 13.54 2.51 -5.09
N SER A 311 13.51 3.73 -4.58
CA SER A 311 13.34 3.98 -3.16
C SER A 311 11.93 3.75 -2.60
N LEU A 312 10.98 3.18 -3.36
CA LEU A 312 9.58 2.84 -2.99
C LEU A 312 8.90 3.77 -1.98
#